data_AF-X1GL89-F1
#
_entry.id   AF-X1GL89-F1
#
_cell.length_a   1.000
_cell.length_b   1.000
_cell.length_c   1.000
_cell.angle_alpha   90.00
_cell.angle_beta   90.00
_cell.angle_gamma   90.00
#
_symmetry.space_group_name_H-M   'P 1'
#
loop_
_entity.id
_entity.type
_entity.pdbx_description
1 polymer ?
#
loop_
_entity_poly.entity_id
_entity_poly.type
_entity_poly.pdbx_seq_one_letter_code
_entity_poly.pdbx_strand_id
1 'polypeptide(L)' 'MEQVIPRCPDCESLHIVKSGFGVHKPGEKKQRYMCRDCGRTFYLEEDYKK' A
#
# COMPACT_ATOMS: atom_id res chain seq x y z
N MET A 1 -15.40 3.89 13.73
CA MET A 1 -14.80 3.17 12.59
C MET A 1 -13.58 3.96 12.15
N GLU A 2 -12.40 3.58 12.62
CA GLU A 2 -11.16 4.27 12.23
C GLU A 2 -10.80 3.74 10.84
N GLN A 3 -11.05 4.53 9.79
CA GLN A 3 -10.56 4.20 8.45
C GLN A 3 -9.04 4.36 8.47
N VAL A 4 -8.31 3.25 8.36
CA VAL A 4 -6.86 3.28 8.17
C VAL A 4 -6.59 3.90 6.80
N ILE A 5 -6.34 5.20 6.79
CA ILE A 5 -5.93 5.92 5.58
C ILE A 5 -4.50 5.46 5.28
N PRO A 6 -4.26 4.80 4.14
CA PRO A 6 -2.91 4.44 3.77
C PRO A 6 -2.09 5.71 3.60
N ARG A 7 -0.82 5.65 4.02
CA ARG A 7 0.15 6.72 3.78
C ARG A 7 1.34 6.15 3.01
N CYS A 8 1.93 6.94 2.13
CA CYS A 8 3.12 6.50 1.43
C CYS A 8 4.28 6.45 2.43
N PRO A 9 5.03 5.32 2.53
CA PRO A 9 6.14 5.24 3.46
C PRO A 9 7.32 6.14 3.11
N ASP A 10 7.40 6.62 1.86
CA ASP A 10 8.52 7.43 1.37
C ASP A 10 8.27 8.93 1.42
N CYS A 11 7.07 9.37 1.05
CA CYS A 11 6.72 10.79 0.99
C CYS A 11 5.58 11.19 1.94
N GLU A 12 5.07 10.25 2.73
CA GLU A 12 3.97 10.43 3.70
C GLU A 12 2.66 10.95 3.08
N SER A 13 2.59 11.00 1.75
CA SER A 13 1.40 11.46 1.04
C SER A 13 0.23 10.49 1.24
N LEU A 14 -0.96 11.07 1.39
CA LEU A 14 -2.24 10.36 1.51
C LEU A 14 -2.87 10.08 0.13
N HIS A 15 -2.28 10.62 -0.94
CA HIS A 15 -2.76 10.47 -2.31
C HIS A 15 -2.38 9.11 -2.89
N ILE A 16 -3.05 8.06 -2.42
CA ILE A 16 -2.74 6.67 -2.77
C ILE A 16 -3.94 6.03 -3.45
N VAL A 17 -3.67 5.31 -4.52
CA VAL A 17 -4.68 4.61 -5.31
C VAL A 17 -4.40 3.11 -5.36
N LYS A 18 -5.46 2.33 -5.47
CA LYS A 18 -5.38 0.88 -5.65
C LYS A 18 -4.82 0.56 -7.04
N SER A 19 -3.65 -0.06 -7.10
CA SER A 19 -2.92 -0.39 -8.34
C SER A 19 -2.97 -1.89 -8.64
N GLY A 20 -4.18 -2.46 -8.55
CA GLY A 20 -4.42 -3.88 -8.80
C GLY A 20 -3.85 -4.81 -7.72
N PHE A 21 -3.65 -6.07 -8.07
CA PHE A 21 -3.16 -7.08 -7.12
C PHE A 21 -1.77 -7.58 -7.53
N GLY A 22 -1.00 -8.02 -6.54
CA GLY A 22 0.30 -8.64 -6.72
C GLY A 22 0.44 -9.84 -5.79
N VAL A 23 1.39 -10.72 -6.09
CA VAL A 23 1.71 -11.87 -5.24
C VAL A 23 2.90 -11.45 -4.38
N HIS A 24 2.68 -11.21 -3.09
CA HIS A 24 3.79 -10.87 -2.19
C HIS A 24 4.49 -12.14 -1.71
N LYS A 25 3.72 -13.15 -1.30
CA LYS A 25 4.19 -14.48 -0.90
C LYS A 25 3.57 -15.54 -1.81
N PRO A 26 4.22 -16.69 -2.05
CA PRO A 26 3.64 -17.77 -2.85
C PRO A 26 2.24 -18.14 -2.36
N GLY A 27 1.24 -18.01 -3.24
CA GLY A 27 -0.17 -18.27 -2.90
C GLY A 27 -0.93 -17.10 -2.24
N GLU A 28 -0.26 -15.98 -1.92
CA GLU A 28 -0.88 -14.82 -1.28
C GLU A 28 -1.02 -13.65 -2.26
N LYS A 29 -2.26 -13.38 -2.68
CA LYS A 29 -2.62 -12.25 -3.54
C LYS A 29 -2.97 -11.04 -2.68
N LYS A 30 -2.09 -10.03 -2.66
CA LYS A 30 -2.28 -8.77 -1.92
C LYS A 30 -2.63 -7.61 -2.85
N GLN A 31 -3.39 -6.67 -2.30
CA GLN A 31 -3.71 -5.41 -2.96
C GLN A 31 -2.46 -4.53 -3.04
N ARG A 32 -2.10 -4.09 -4.23
CA ARG A 32 -1.07 -3.07 -4.46
C ARG A 32 -1.68 -1.69 -4.37
N TYR A 33 -0.86 -0.77 -3.89
CA TYR A 33 -1.18 0.63 -3.72
C TYR A 33 -0.09 1.46 -4.40
N MET A 34 -0.48 2.50 -5.12
CA MET A 34 0.43 3.42 -5.78
C MET A 34 0.21 4.81 -5.21
N CYS A 35 1.28 5.45 -4.77
CA CYS A 35 1.27 6.86 -4.45
C CYS A 35 1.26 7.67 -5.75
N ARG A 36 0.31 8.61 -5.88
CA ARG A 36 0.26 9.53 -7.03
C ARG A 36 1.29 10.65 -6.96
N ASP A 37 1.80 10.93 -5.77
CA ASP A 37 2.73 12.04 -5.54
C ASP A 37 4.16 11.66 -5.94
N CYS A 38 4.65 10.51 -5.46
CA CYS A 38 5.99 10.02 -5.75
C CYS A 38 6.02 8.91 -6.83
N GLY A 39 4.86 8.40 -7.28
CA GLY A 39 4.75 7.33 -8.26
C GLY A 39 5.15 5.93 -7.75
N ARG A 40 5.50 5.79 -6.46
CA ARG A 40 5.92 4.51 -5.90
C ARG A 40 4.76 3.58 -5.66
N THR A 41 5.01 2.28 -5.85
CA THR A 41 4.04 1.21 -5.59
C THR A 41 4.47 0.44 -4.34
N PHE A 42 3.54 0.20 -3.42
CA PHE A 42 3.76 -0.53 -2.17
C PHE A 42 2.54 -1.39 -1.82
N TYR A 43 2.72 -2.29 -0.87
CA TYR A 43 1.64 -3.11 -0.32
C TYR A 43 1.27 -2.55 1.05
N LEU A 44 -0.03 -2.43 1.33
CA LEU A 44 -0.47 -2.23 2.70
C LEU A 44 -0.54 -3.60 3.36
N GLU A 45 0.31 -3.81 4.34
CA GLU A 45 0.10 -4.89 5.28
C GLU A 45 -0.24 -4.29 6.63
N GLU A 46 -1.26 -4.87 7.28
CA GLU A 46 -1.47 -4.73 8.72
C GLU A 46 -0.28 -5.34 9.51
N ASP A 47 0.62 -6.05 8.83
CA ASP A 47 1.81 -6.72 9.35
C ASP A 47 3.09 -5.87 9.28
N TYR A 48 3.00 -4.53 9.21
CA TYR A 48 4.15 -3.69 9.60
C TYR A 48 4.33 -3.71 11.12
N LYS A 49 4.52 -4.90 11.69
CA LYS A 49 5.15 -5.06 13.01
C LYS A 49 6.65 -5.13 12.76
N LYS A 50 7.28 -3.98 12.94
CA LYS A 50 8.72 -3.86 13.08
C LYS A 50 9.26 -4.82 14.15
#